data_AF-A0A1S9PCC8-F1
#
_entry.id   AF-A0A1S9PCC8-F1
#
_cell.length_a   1.000
_cell.length_b   1.000
_cell.length_c   1.000
_cell.angle_alpha   90.00
_cell.angle_beta   90.00
_cell.angle_gamma   90.00
#
_symmetry.space_group_name_H-M   'P 1'
#
loop_
_entity.id
_entity.type
_entity.pdbx_description
1 polymer ?
#
loop_
_entity_poly.entity_id
_entity_poly.type
_entity_poly.pdbx_seq_one_letter_code
_entity_poly.pdbx_strand_id
1 'polypeptide(L)'
;MALLSCKKDNGGAKPGTPNNTTPYADFSWSGELTINSDILFTNSSKNADSYKWDFGDGQTSTKANPDKIKYTGEGVYDVILTAIKGERRMVSKQTIYIAPDNNPAPFFTYTFKDGKDYSPATVVFKNQSVNAQSYKWAINGVNYYEASPTYTFPQPGEYLVSLTAINGDKQATYSDVVKVAANQNPQAAFVLNYHPYPYKVGEQIQLVNQSKNADSWEWEFGTNGPPASTDEHPEVTFIAAGNYAITLIAKKGALRSVPKTITLKINP
;
A
#
# COMPACT_ATOMS: atom_id res chain seq x y z
N MET A 1 7.48 -19.58 68.83
CA MET A 1 7.18 -18.49 67.89
C MET A 1 8.48 -18.15 67.17
N ALA A 2 8.70 -18.75 66.00
CA ALA A 2 9.84 -18.61 65.08
C ALA A 2 9.65 -19.71 64.01
N LEU A 3 10.00 -19.64 62.74
CA LEU A 3 10.36 -18.59 61.76
C LEU A 3 10.35 -19.36 60.42
N LEU A 4 9.88 -18.71 59.34
CA LEU A 4 9.93 -19.21 57.96
C LEU A 4 11.33 -19.68 57.55
N SER A 5 11.41 -20.76 56.77
CA SER A 5 12.28 -20.79 55.58
C SER A 5 11.77 -21.77 54.52
N CYS A 6 11.45 -21.24 53.34
CA CYS A 6 11.18 -21.98 52.12
C CYS A 6 12.50 -22.45 51.48
N LYS A 7 12.58 -23.72 51.08
CA LYS A 7 13.59 -24.18 50.12
C LYS A 7 13.14 -23.88 48.70
N LYS A 8 14.01 -23.20 47.95
CA LYS A 8 13.97 -23.06 46.49
C LYS A 8 14.23 -24.42 45.85
N ASP A 9 13.32 -24.88 44.99
CA ASP A 9 13.69 -25.78 43.90
C ASP A 9 13.60 -25.02 42.57
N ASN A 10 14.78 -24.77 42.01
CA ASN A 10 14.97 -24.23 40.67
C ASN A 10 14.74 -25.34 39.64
N GLY A 11 13.50 -25.51 39.19
CA GLY A 11 13.17 -26.22 37.96
C GLY A 11 12.81 -25.21 36.88
N GLY A 12 13.81 -24.68 36.17
CA GLY A 12 13.62 -23.70 35.10
C GLY A 12 12.80 -24.29 33.95
N ALA A 13 11.50 -24.02 33.94
CA ALA A 13 10.69 -24.12 32.74
C ALA A 13 11.21 -23.07 31.75
N LYS A 14 12.02 -23.52 30.81
CA LYS A 14 12.45 -22.74 29.65
C LYS A 14 11.18 -22.22 28.96
N PRO A 15 11.03 -20.90 28.72
CA PRO A 15 9.92 -20.40 27.92
C PRO A 15 10.03 -21.04 26.55
N GLY A 16 9.06 -21.87 26.18
CA GLY A 16 8.96 -22.41 24.84
C GLY A 16 8.96 -21.24 23.86
N THR A 17 9.90 -21.25 22.93
CA THR A 17 9.88 -20.36 21.77
C THR A 17 8.50 -20.49 21.11
N PRO A 18 7.85 -19.39 20.68
CA PRO A 18 6.55 -19.47 20.03
C PRO A 18 6.68 -20.40 18.82
N ASN A 19 6.02 -21.55 18.92
CA ASN A 19 6.12 -22.60 17.92
C ASN A 19 5.41 -22.06 16.66
N ASN A 20 6.20 -21.57 15.70
CA ASN A 20 5.73 -21.02 14.43
C ASN A 20 5.16 -22.16 13.57
N THR A 21 3.95 -22.61 13.93
CA THR A 21 3.29 -23.81 13.40
C THR A 21 2.30 -23.51 12.29
N THR A 22 2.13 -22.24 11.92
CA THR A 22 1.27 -21.84 10.81
C THR A 22 2.02 -22.12 9.50
N PRO A 23 1.41 -22.83 8.53
CA PRO A 23 2.02 -23.00 7.22
C PRO A 23 2.18 -21.62 6.55
N TYR A 24 3.23 -21.46 5.76
CA TYR A 24 3.44 -20.30 4.89
C TYR A 24 3.62 -20.84 3.48
N ALA A 25 2.81 -20.36 2.53
CA ALA A 25 2.88 -20.78 1.14
C ALA A 25 3.73 -19.78 0.35
N ASP A 26 4.69 -20.30 -0.41
CA ASP A 26 5.49 -19.51 -1.33
C ASP A 26 6.17 -20.40 -2.37
N PHE A 27 6.45 -19.83 -3.53
CA PHE A 27 7.15 -20.52 -4.61
C PHE A 27 7.87 -19.56 -5.55
N SER A 28 8.75 -20.11 -6.37
CA SER A 28 9.36 -19.44 -7.51
C SER A 28 9.24 -20.32 -8.76
N TRP A 29 9.60 -19.78 -9.91
CA TRP A 29 9.66 -20.53 -11.15
C TRP A 29 10.84 -20.11 -12.01
N SER A 30 11.24 -20.97 -12.94
CA SER A 30 12.22 -20.69 -13.97
C SER A 30 11.85 -21.40 -15.27
N GLY A 31 12.36 -20.89 -16.39
CA GLY A 31 12.04 -21.37 -17.73
C GLY A 31 11.59 -20.24 -18.65
N GLU A 32 11.38 -20.57 -19.92
CA GLU A 32 10.81 -19.64 -20.89
C GLU A 32 9.29 -19.65 -20.80
N LEU A 33 8.68 -18.47 -20.79
CA LEU A 33 7.23 -18.30 -20.78
C LEU A 33 6.68 -18.29 -22.22
N THR A 34 7.01 -19.32 -22.99
CA THR A 34 6.56 -19.53 -24.37
C THR A 34 5.78 -20.84 -24.46
N ILE A 35 4.91 -20.96 -25.45
CA ILE A 35 4.13 -22.18 -25.66
C ILE A 35 5.07 -23.40 -25.73
N ASN A 36 4.67 -24.50 -25.10
CA ASN A 36 5.38 -25.79 -25.07
C ASN A 36 6.79 -25.79 -24.42
N SER A 37 7.23 -24.68 -23.84
CA SER A 37 8.47 -24.60 -23.07
C SER A 37 8.33 -25.25 -21.69
N ASP A 38 9.43 -25.87 -21.22
CA ASP A 38 9.49 -26.43 -19.88
C ASP A 38 9.59 -25.31 -18.84
N ILE A 39 8.59 -25.23 -17.96
CA ILE A 39 8.62 -24.35 -16.77
C ILE A 39 8.79 -25.21 -15.53
N LEU A 40 9.78 -24.85 -14.71
CA LEU A 40 10.06 -25.49 -13.43
C LEU A 40 9.53 -24.62 -12.30
N PHE A 41 8.54 -25.12 -11.55
CA PHE A 41 8.08 -24.49 -10.32
C PHE A 41 8.82 -25.08 -9.12
N THR A 42 9.32 -24.21 -8.23
CA THR A 42 10.07 -24.59 -7.03
C THR A 42 9.35 -24.06 -5.80
N ASN A 43 9.02 -24.96 -4.88
CA ASN A 43 8.33 -24.63 -3.63
C ASN A 43 9.29 -24.09 -2.58
N SER A 44 8.99 -22.92 -2.03
CA SER A 44 9.72 -22.29 -0.91
C SER A 44 8.91 -22.23 0.39
N SER A 45 7.73 -22.86 0.42
CA SER A 45 6.80 -22.92 1.56
C SER A 45 7.46 -23.47 2.84
N LYS A 46 6.91 -23.07 3.98
CA LYS A 46 7.38 -23.48 5.31
C LYS A 46 6.23 -24.06 6.14
N ASN A 47 6.56 -24.96 7.06
CA ASN A 47 5.64 -25.51 8.05
C ASN A 47 4.37 -26.16 7.47
N ALA A 48 4.47 -26.81 6.32
CA ALA A 48 3.37 -27.55 5.68
C ALA A 48 3.70 -29.04 5.57
N ASP A 49 2.67 -29.88 5.71
CA ASP A 49 2.74 -31.33 5.61
C ASP A 49 2.47 -31.83 4.18
N SER A 50 1.67 -31.08 3.41
CA SER A 50 1.34 -31.38 2.02
C SER A 50 1.06 -30.13 1.19
N TYR A 51 0.97 -30.32 -0.13
CA TYR A 51 0.85 -29.26 -1.11
C TYR A 51 -0.21 -29.60 -2.16
N LYS A 52 -0.84 -28.56 -2.70
CA LYS A 52 -1.68 -28.65 -3.90
C LYS A 52 -1.33 -27.51 -4.84
N TRP A 53 -1.03 -27.85 -6.08
CA TRP A 53 -0.79 -26.93 -7.18
C TRP A 53 -1.99 -26.93 -8.11
N ASP A 54 -2.33 -25.73 -8.58
CA ASP A 54 -3.19 -25.48 -9.72
C ASP A 54 -2.41 -24.57 -10.67
N PHE A 55 -2.21 -25.00 -11.90
CA PHE A 55 -1.43 -24.26 -12.89
C PHE A 55 -2.29 -23.30 -13.73
N GLY A 56 -3.61 -23.26 -13.50
CA GLY A 56 -4.53 -22.33 -14.16
C GLY A 56 -4.96 -22.76 -15.56
N ASP A 57 -4.42 -23.85 -16.09
CA ASP A 57 -4.77 -24.46 -17.39
C ASP A 57 -5.50 -25.80 -17.25
N GLY A 58 -5.91 -26.15 -16.01
CA GLY A 58 -6.54 -27.42 -15.66
C GLY A 58 -5.56 -28.51 -15.21
N GLN A 59 -4.25 -28.32 -15.37
CA GLN A 59 -3.24 -29.20 -14.79
C GLN A 59 -3.11 -28.95 -13.28
N THR A 60 -2.82 -30.01 -12.51
CA THR A 60 -2.63 -29.92 -11.06
C THR A 60 -1.50 -30.84 -10.59
N SER A 61 -0.98 -30.61 -9.38
CA SER A 61 0.00 -31.49 -8.75
C SER A 61 -0.11 -31.49 -7.23
N THR A 62 0.32 -32.57 -6.58
CA THR A 62 0.43 -32.67 -5.11
C THR A 62 1.87 -32.83 -4.64
N LYS A 63 2.83 -32.88 -5.57
CA LYS A 63 4.26 -32.96 -5.24
C LYS A 63 4.72 -31.67 -4.58
N ALA A 64 5.69 -31.79 -3.67
CA ALA A 64 6.32 -30.62 -3.07
C ALA A 64 6.91 -29.72 -4.15
N ASN A 65 7.72 -30.28 -5.05
CA ASN A 65 8.10 -29.64 -6.32
C ASN A 65 7.45 -30.46 -7.46
N PRO A 66 6.60 -29.87 -8.31
CA PRO A 66 6.00 -30.56 -9.45
C PRO A 66 7.05 -30.90 -10.51
N ASP A 67 6.69 -31.80 -11.43
CA ASP A 67 7.49 -32.00 -12.64
C ASP A 67 7.41 -30.75 -13.53
N LYS A 68 8.24 -30.70 -14.58
CA LYS A 68 8.18 -29.62 -15.57
C LYS A 68 6.79 -29.51 -16.17
N ILE A 69 6.25 -28.30 -16.17
CA ILE A 69 4.93 -27.98 -16.71
C ILE A 69 5.09 -27.30 -18.06
N LYS A 70 4.20 -27.61 -18.99
CA LYS A 70 4.11 -26.98 -20.31
C LYS A 70 2.70 -26.47 -20.53
N TYR A 71 2.60 -25.25 -21.05
CA TYR A 71 1.34 -24.67 -21.49
C TYR A 71 1.26 -24.78 -23.01
N THR A 72 0.16 -25.33 -23.51
CA THR A 72 -0.05 -25.55 -24.95
C THR A 72 -0.71 -24.36 -25.66
N GLY A 73 -1.27 -23.44 -24.90
CA GLY A 73 -1.87 -22.20 -25.38
C GLY A 73 -1.12 -20.97 -24.87
N GLU A 74 -1.22 -19.88 -25.63
CA GLU A 74 -0.88 -18.56 -25.12
C GLU A 74 -1.95 -18.08 -24.15
N GLY A 75 -1.56 -17.20 -23.23
CA GLY A 75 -2.51 -16.58 -22.31
C GLY A 75 -1.93 -16.25 -20.95
N VAL A 76 -2.78 -15.62 -20.13
CA VAL A 76 -2.50 -15.33 -18.73
C VAL A 76 -2.95 -16.52 -17.89
N TYR A 77 -2.04 -17.06 -17.08
CA TYR A 77 -2.32 -18.19 -16.19
C TYR A 77 -2.00 -17.82 -14.74
N ASP A 78 -2.94 -18.12 -13.86
CA ASP A 78 -2.79 -17.96 -12.42
C ASP A 78 -2.30 -19.26 -11.80
N VAL A 79 -1.02 -19.29 -11.42
CA VAL A 79 -0.42 -20.46 -10.74
C VAL A 79 -0.62 -20.32 -9.25
N ILE A 80 -1.27 -21.31 -8.64
CA ILE A 80 -1.67 -21.30 -7.24
C ILE A 80 -1.02 -22.48 -6.52
N LEU A 81 -0.24 -22.19 -5.49
CA LEU A 81 0.26 -23.17 -4.53
C LEU A 81 -0.53 -23.05 -3.22
N THR A 82 -1.18 -24.12 -2.81
CA THR A 82 -1.78 -24.27 -1.47
C THR A 82 -0.88 -25.12 -0.59
N ALA A 83 -0.34 -24.54 0.48
CA ALA A 83 0.42 -25.24 1.52
C ALA A 83 -0.52 -25.65 2.68
N ILE A 84 -0.44 -26.91 3.10
CA ILE A 84 -1.45 -27.57 3.94
C ILE A 84 -0.80 -28.09 5.23
N LYS A 85 -1.38 -27.78 6.40
CA LYS A 85 -1.03 -28.38 7.69
C LYS A 85 -2.27 -28.63 8.54
N GLY A 86 -2.63 -29.90 8.74
CA GLY A 86 -3.92 -30.26 9.35
C GLY A 86 -5.09 -29.62 8.60
N GLU A 87 -5.89 -28.79 9.27
CA GLU A 87 -6.99 -28.02 8.69
C GLU A 87 -6.58 -26.65 8.11
N ARG A 88 -5.36 -26.19 8.40
CA ARG A 88 -4.87 -24.87 7.95
C ARG A 88 -4.46 -24.94 6.48
N ARG A 89 -4.79 -23.88 5.73
CA ARG A 89 -4.44 -23.72 4.31
C ARG A 89 -3.90 -22.31 4.12
N MET A 90 -2.71 -22.20 3.56
CA MET A 90 -2.18 -20.93 3.05
C MET A 90 -1.98 -21.03 1.55
N VAL A 91 -2.19 -19.92 0.85
CA VAL A 91 -2.13 -19.85 -0.60
C VAL A 91 -1.08 -18.84 -1.02
N SER A 92 -0.26 -19.20 -1.99
CA SER A 92 0.55 -18.29 -2.79
C SER A 92 0.08 -18.35 -4.22
N LYS A 93 0.03 -17.18 -4.88
CA LYS A 93 -0.43 -17.01 -6.26
C LYS A 93 0.59 -16.19 -7.02
N GLN A 94 0.99 -16.67 -8.20
CA GLN A 94 1.74 -15.87 -9.17
C GLN A 94 1.08 -15.98 -10.53
N THR A 95 0.95 -14.84 -11.20
CA THR A 95 0.42 -14.77 -12.57
C THR A 95 1.58 -14.79 -13.55
N ILE A 96 1.50 -15.68 -14.54
CA ILE A 96 2.45 -15.77 -15.65
C ILE A 96 1.71 -15.54 -16.97
N TYR A 97 2.43 -15.06 -17.98
CA TYR A 97 1.90 -14.89 -19.33
C TYR A 97 2.68 -15.76 -20.30
N ILE A 98 2.03 -16.74 -20.91
CA ILE A 98 2.63 -17.62 -21.90
C ILE A 98 2.47 -16.99 -23.28
N ALA A 99 3.60 -16.73 -23.92
CA ALA A 99 3.69 -16.06 -25.19
C ALA A 99 3.58 -17.04 -26.38
N PRO A 100 3.00 -16.58 -27.51
CA PRO A 100 3.15 -17.27 -28.79
C PRO A 100 4.62 -17.34 -29.24
N ASP A 101 4.96 -18.39 -29.96
CA ASP A 101 6.31 -18.63 -30.47
C ASP A 101 6.80 -17.45 -31.33
N ASN A 102 7.98 -16.92 -30.98
CA ASN A 102 8.69 -15.85 -31.71
C ASN A 102 7.92 -14.53 -31.91
N ASN A 103 6.86 -14.28 -31.14
CA ASN A 103 6.12 -13.02 -31.15
C ASN A 103 6.25 -12.32 -29.79
N PRO A 104 6.47 -10.98 -29.75
CA PRO A 104 6.52 -10.25 -28.50
C PRO A 104 5.16 -10.31 -27.81
N ALA A 105 5.21 -10.50 -26.50
CA ALA A 105 4.08 -10.80 -25.66
C ALA A 105 4.09 -9.80 -24.51
N PRO A 106 3.46 -8.63 -24.66
CA PRO A 106 3.45 -7.61 -23.62
C PRO A 106 2.64 -8.08 -22.42
N PHE A 107 3.21 -7.91 -21.24
CA PHE A 107 2.46 -8.09 -20.00
C PHE A 107 3.10 -7.22 -18.92
N PHE A 108 2.28 -6.65 -18.05
CA PHE A 108 2.78 -5.94 -16.89
C PHE A 108 1.89 -6.15 -15.68
N THR A 109 2.52 -5.97 -14.52
CA THR A 109 1.84 -5.78 -13.24
C THR A 109 2.20 -4.41 -12.69
N TYR A 110 1.47 -3.95 -11.69
CA TYR A 110 1.79 -2.69 -11.02
C TYR A 110 1.51 -2.78 -9.52
N THR A 111 2.20 -1.95 -8.75
CA THR A 111 1.95 -1.78 -7.31
C THR A 111 1.91 -0.30 -6.96
N PHE A 112 1.16 0.05 -5.92
CA PHE A 112 1.22 1.37 -5.33
C PHE A 112 2.42 1.47 -4.40
N LYS A 113 3.25 2.51 -4.61
CA LYS A 113 4.36 2.81 -3.71
C LYS A 113 3.80 3.04 -2.31
N ASP A 114 4.44 2.41 -1.32
CA ASP A 114 4.05 2.46 0.09
C ASP A 114 2.61 1.97 0.37
N GLY A 115 2.01 1.21 -0.56
CA GLY A 115 0.62 0.75 -0.47
C GLY A 115 -0.42 1.86 -0.59
N LYS A 116 -0.02 3.07 -1.03
CA LYS A 116 -0.89 4.24 -1.13
C LYS A 116 -1.64 4.28 -2.46
N ASP A 117 -2.89 3.82 -2.45
CA ASP A 117 -3.75 3.70 -3.63
C ASP A 117 -4.58 4.96 -3.96
N TYR A 118 -4.40 6.06 -3.21
CA TYR A 118 -5.14 7.30 -3.39
C TYR A 118 -4.28 8.49 -3.82
N SER A 119 -4.88 9.40 -4.57
CA SER A 119 -4.20 10.55 -5.19
C SER A 119 -3.58 11.54 -4.18
N PRO A 120 -2.39 12.09 -4.42
CA PRO A 120 -1.47 11.70 -5.49
C PRO A 120 -0.84 10.33 -5.20
N ALA A 121 -0.97 9.39 -6.13
CA ALA A 121 -0.53 8.01 -5.99
C ALA A 121 0.64 7.72 -6.94
N THR A 122 1.76 7.26 -6.41
CA THR A 122 2.89 6.80 -7.21
C THR A 122 2.74 5.31 -7.49
N VAL A 123 2.70 4.94 -8.76
CA VAL A 123 2.57 3.57 -9.24
C VAL A 123 3.90 3.12 -9.81
N VAL A 124 4.33 1.93 -9.38
CA VAL A 124 5.52 1.24 -9.86
C VAL A 124 5.07 0.14 -10.80
N PHE A 125 5.38 0.26 -12.08
CA PHE A 125 5.08 -0.76 -13.07
C PHE A 125 6.20 -1.79 -13.13
N LYS A 126 5.84 -3.05 -13.32
CA LYS A 126 6.77 -4.15 -13.51
C LYS A 126 6.47 -4.82 -14.84
N ASN A 127 7.40 -4.68 -15.76
CA ASN A 127 7.36 -5.35 -17.05
C ASN A 127 7.63 -6.85 -16.89
N GLN A 128 6.77 -7.64 -17.49
CA GLN A 128 6.87 -9.10 -17.55
C GLN A 128 6.67 -9.59 -18.99
N SER A 129 6.95 -8.72 -19.96
CA SER A 129 6.86 -9.07 -21.37
C SER A 129 7.83 -10.18 -21.73
N VAL A 130 7.41 -11.02 -22.65
CA VAL A 130 8.20 -12.13 -23.19
C VAL A 130 8.53 -11.83 -24.65
N ASN A 131 9.67 -12.33 -25.14
CA ASN A 131 10.11 -12.18 -26.54
C ASN A 131 10.17 -10.72 -27.02
N ALA A 132 10.58 -9.79 -26.16
CA ALA A 132 10.65 -8.36 -26.46
C ALA A 132 12.11 -7.84 -26.36
N GLN A 133 12.49 -6.96 -27.29
CA GLN A 133 13.78 -6.28 -27.32
C GLN A 133 13.68 -4.83 -26.86
N SER A 134 12.52 -4.19 -27.05
CA SER A 134 12.26 -2.82 -26.59
C SER A 134 10.80 -2.65 -26.20
N TYR A 135 10.52 -1.53 -25.51
CA TYR A 135 9.24 -1.27 -24.87
C TYR A 135 8.77 0.14 -25.17
N LYS A 136 7.45 0.30 -25.27
CA LYS A 136 6.80 1.60 -25.29
C LYS A 136 5.58 1.55 -24.37
N TRP A 137 5.65 2.29 -23.28
CA TRP A 137 4.54 2.50 -22.37
C TRP A 137 3.77 3.75 -22.77
N ALA A 138 2.45 3.69 -22.77
CA ALA A 138 1.57 4.85 -22.83
C ALA A 138 0.85 4.97 -21.48
N ILE A 139 1.21 5.98 -20.70
CA ILE A 139 0.65 6.26 -19.37
C ILE A 139 0.08 7.66 -19.39
N ASN A 140 -1.24 7.79 -19.24
CA ASN A 140 -1.93 9.08 -19.19
C ASN A 140 -1.58 10.02 -20.37
N GLY A 141 -1.51 9.47 -21.59
CA GLY A 141 -1.17 10.20 -22.81
C GLY A 141 0.32 10.49 -23.02
N VAL A 142 1.20 10.10 -22.09
CA VAL A 142 2.66 10.28 -22.19
C VAL A 142 3.33 8.94 -22.51
N ASN A 143 4.34 8.97 -23.38
CA ASN A 143 5.11 7.77 -23.75
C ASN A 143 6.39 7.63 -22.93
N TYR A 144 6.70 6.40 -22.51
CA TYR A 144 7.95 6.03 -21.83
C TYR A 144 8.58 4.81 -22.52
N TYR A 145 9.91 4.71 -22.52
CA TYR A 145 10.66 3.67 -23.24
C TYR A 145 11.59 2.86 -22.34
N GLU A 146 11.60 3.14 -21.04
CA GLU A 146 12.30 2.34 -20.06
C GLU A 146 11.62 0.97 -19.88
N ALA A 147 12.38 -0.02 -19.39
CA ALA A 147 11.86 -1.35 -19.20
C ALA A 147 10.67 -1.38 -18.23
N SER A 148 10.75 -0.65 -17.10
CA SER A 148 9.72 -0.62 -16.05
C SER A 148 9.62 0.78 -15.45
N PRO A 149 8.67 1.63 -15.89
CA PRO A 149 8.55 3.00 -15.44
C PRO A 149 7.89 3.11 -14.06
N THR A 150 8.02 4.31 -13.48
CA THR A 150 7.16 4.75 -12.37
C THR A 150 6.41 6.00 -12.78
N TYR A 151 5.17 6.16 -12.32
CA TYR A 151 4.35 7.33 -12.63
C TYR A 151 3.53 7.78 -11.43
N THR A 152 3.37 9.09 -11.23
CA THR A 152 2.53 9.64 -10.16
C THR A 152 1.25 10.21 -10.74
N PHE A 153 0.12 9.60 -10.42
CA PHE A 153 -1.21 10.07 -10.80
C PHE A 153 -1.66 11.15 -9.79
N PRO A 154 -1.82 12.42 -10.22
CA PRO A 154 -2.08 13.53 -9.31
C PRO A 154 -3.53 13.59 -8.83
N GLN A 155 -4.45 12.97 -9.56
CA GLN A 155 -5.89 13.01 -9.33
C GLN A 155 -6.45 11.59 -9.21
N PRO A 156 -7.61 11.42 -8.56
CA PRO A 156 -8.30 10.14 -8.58
C PRO A 156 -8.92 9.87 -9.95
N GLY A 157 -9.05 8.60 -10.30
CA GLY A 157 -9.64 8.19 -11.56
C GLY A 157 -9.21 6.79 -12.00
N GLU A 158 -9.75 6.37 -13.15
CA GLU A 158 -9.35 5.16 -13.84
C GLU A 158 -8.47 5.54 -15.03
N TYR A 159 -7.24 5.03 -15.05
CA TYR A 159 -6.25 5.37 -16.06
C TYR A 159 -5.90 4.14 -16.88
N LEU A 160 -6.24 4.16 -18.17
CA LEU A 160 -5.80 3.11 -19.10
C LEU A 160 -4.30 3.24 -19.34
N VAL A 161 -3.55 2.21 -18.97
CA VAL A 161 -2.11 2.09 -19.20
C VAL A 161 -1.88 1.02 -20.24
N SER A 162 -1.04 1.30 -21.23
CA SER A 162 -0.69 0.34 -22.28
C SER A 162 0.82 0.11 -22.33
N LEU A 163 1.22 -1.14 -22.50
CA LEU A 163 2.58 -1.56 -22.79
C LEU A 163 2.62 -2.20 -24.17
N THR A 164 3.41 -1.62 -25.07
CA THR A 164 3.77 -2.23 -26.34
C THR A 164 5.15 -2.88 -26.21
N ALA A 165 5.20 -4.18 -26.43
CA ALA A 165 6.44 -4.95 -26.53
C ALA A 165 6.83 -5.09 -28.00
N ILE A 166 8.10 -4.85 -28.32
CA ILE A 166 8.61 -4.78 -29.70
C ILE A 166 9.80 -5.72 -29.85
N ASN A 167 9.82 -6.50 -30.93
CA ASN A 167 10.92 -7.39 -31.30
C ASN A 167 11.09 -7.38 -32.82
N GLY A 168 12.10 -6.64 -33.31
CA GLY A 168 12.23 -6.32 -34.74
C GLY A 168 10.97 -5.63 -35.28
N ASP A 169 10.42 -6.17 -36.37
CA ASP A 169 9.20 -5.66 -37.03
C ASP A 169 7.90 -6.12 -36.36
N LYS A 170 7.99 -6.94 -35.31
CA LYS A 170 6.82 -7.45 -34.59
C LYS A 170 6.55 -6.61 -33.35
N GLN A 171 5.28 -6.34 -33.10
CA GLN A 171 4.83 -5.69 -31.89
C GLN A 171 3.47 -6.22 -31.45
N ALA A 172 3.23 -6.19 -30.14
CA ALA A 172 1.91 -6.39 -29.57
C ALA A 172 1.73 -5.43 -28.40
N THR A 173 0.47 -5.14 -28.05
CA THR A 173 0.12 -4.23 -26.97
C THR A 173 -0.80 -4.93 -25.96
N TYR A 174 -0.48 -4.78 -24.68
CA TYR A 174 -1.34 -5.14 -23.56
C TYR A 174 -1.75 -3.86 -22.83
N SER A 175 -3.01 -3.78 -22.41
CA SER A 175 -3.55 -2.64 -21.68
C SER A 175 -4.27 -3.10 -20.43
N ASP A 176 -4.09 -2.35 -19.35
CA ASP A 176 -4.79 -2.56 -18.09
C ASP A 176 -5.15 -1.20 -17.45
N VAL A 177 -6.18 -1.21 -16.61
CA VAL A 177 -6.71 -0.01 -15.95
C VAL A 177 -6.12 0.11 -14.55
N VAL A 178 -5.35 1.18 -14.33
CA VAL A 178 -4.91 1.57 -12.99
C VAL A 178 -6.01 2.41 -12.34
N LYS A 179 -6.59 1.91 -11.24
CA LYS A 179 -7.62 2.63 -10.48
C LYS A 179 -6.99 3.38 -9.30
N VAL A 180 -7.05 4.71 -9.32
CA VAL A 180 -6.53 5.58 -8.25
C VAL A 180 -7.70 6.15 -7.46
N ALA A 181 -7.75 5.86 -6.17
CA ALA A 181 -8.82 6.32 -5.29
C ALA A 181 -8.70 7.82 -4.94
N ALA A 182 -9.82 8.42 -4.55
CA ALA A 182 -9.82 9.75 -3.97
C ALA A 182 -9.23 9.72 -2.56
N ASN A 183 -8.40 10.70 -2.21
CA ASN A 183 -7.90 10.84 -0.85
C ASN A 183 -9.04 11.21 0.10
N GLN A 184 -9.42 10.27 0.95
CA GLN A 184 -10.47 10.42 1.96
C GLN A 184 -9.92 10.73 3.35
N ASN A 185 -8.60 10.90 3.49
CA ASN A 185 -8.01 11.27 4.78
C ASN A 185 -8.43 12.70 5.15
N PRO A 186 -8.70 12.96 6.43
CA PRO A 186 -8.97 14.31 6.91
C PRO A 186 -7.75 15.21 6.65
N GLN A 187 -8.01 16.43 6.20
CA GLN A 187 -6.99 17.44 5.95
C GLN A 187 -7.33 18.68 6.78
N ALA A 188 -6.54 18.94 7.82
CA ALA A 188 -6.72 20.13 8.64
C ALA A 188 -6.40 21.39 7.84
N ALA A 189 -7.34 22.32 7.82
CA ALA A 189 -7.16 23.65 7.30
C ALA A 189 -8.06 24.61 8.07
N PHE A 190 -7.58 25.83 8.31
CA PHE A 190 -8.38 26.90 8.89
C PHE A 190 -7.77 28.24 8.54
N VAL A 191 -8.59 29.28 8.67
CA VAL A 191 -8.19 30.66 8.47
C VAL A 191 -8.65 31.50 9.66
N LEU A 192 -8.00 32.65 9.83
CA LEU A 192 -8.51 33.75 10.62
C LEU A 192 -9.24 34.71 9.67
N ASN A 193 -10.34 35.29 10.11
CA ASN A 193 -10.94 36.39 9.38
C ASN A 193 -9.95 37.56 9.27
N TYR A 194 -10.08 38.35 8.20
CA TYR A 194 -9.24 39.53 8.02
C TYR A 194 -9.38 40.46 9.22
N HIS A 195 -8.25 40.81 9.83
CA HIS A 195 -8.19 41.72 10.96
C HIS A 195 -7.17 42.85 10.67
N PRO A 196 -7.60 44.12 10.59
CA PRO A 196 -6.76 45.22 10.12
C PRO A 196 -5.70 45.69 11.13
N TYR A 197 -5.78 45.23 12.39
CA TYR A 197 -4.89 45.63 13.46
C TYR A 197 -4.22 44.41 14.12
N PRO A 198 -3.11 44.59 14.87
CA PRO A 198 -2.59 43.51 15.69
C PRO A 198 -3.60 43.11 16.78
N TYR A 199 -3.83 41.80 16.95
CA TYR A 199 -4.70 41.26 18.00
C TYR A 199 -4.19 41.65 19.39
N LYS A 200 -5.11 41.95 20.31
CA LYS A 200 -4.79 42.37 21.69
C LYS A 200 -5.33 41.41 22.74
N VAL A 201 -4.79 41.52 23.95
CA VAL A 201 -5.32 40.81 25.13
C VAL A 201 -6.80 41.10 25.31
N GLY A 202 -7.60 40.06 25.56
CA GLY A 202 -9.04 40.19 25.80
C GLY A 202 -9.92 40.26 24.54
N GLU A 203 -9.32 40.25 23.35
CA GLU A 203 -10.07 40.26 22.08
C GLU A 203 -10.68 38.87 21.77
N GLN A 204 -11.89 38.83 21.23
CA GLN A 204 -12.51 37.61 20.72
C GLN A 204 -12.03 37.34 19.29
N ILE A 205 -11.50 36.15 19.06
CA ILE A 205 -10.91 35.73 17.80
C ILE A 205 -11.64 34.50 17.30
N GLN A 206 -12.29 34.62 16.14
CA GLN A 206 -12.97 33.51 15.48
C GLN A 206 -12.02 32.77 14.55
N LEU A 207 -11.92 31.45 14.73
CA LEU A 207 -11.18 30.54 13.85
C LEU A 207 -12.15 29.85 12.91
N VAL A 208 -11.96 30.02 11.61
CA VAL A 208 -12.82 29.43 10.60
C VAL A 208 -12.18 28.16 10.07
N ASN A 209 -12.63 27.01 10.56
CA ASN A 209 -12.30 25.71 9.98
C ASN A 209 -12.64 25.63 8.49
N GLN A 210 -11.69 25.09 7.73
CA GLN A 210 -11.78 24.79 6.31
C GLN A 210 -11.31 23.34 6.02
N SER A 211 -11.30 22.50 7.05
CA SER A 211 -10.81 21.13 6.94
C SER A 211 -11.65 20.34 5.94
N LYS A 212 -11.00 19.45 5.20
CA LYS A 212 -11.65 18.56 4.24
C LYS A 212 -11.71 17.15 4.79
N ASN A 213 -12.73 16.40 4.39
CA ASN A 213 -12.93 14.98 4.74
C ASN A 213 -12.86 14.73 6.25
N ALA A 214 -13.49 15.58 7.06
CA ALA A 214 -13.47 15.47 8.51
C ALA A 214 -14.90 15.51 9.08
N ASP A 215 -15.12 14.81 10.19
CA ASP A 215 -16.36 14.77 10.97
C ASP A 215 -16.19 15.40 12.37
N SER A 216 -14.96 15.65 12.80
CA SER A 216 -14.63 16.19 14.12
C SER A 216 -13.26 16.87 14.13
N TRP A 217 -13.04 17.74 15.14
CA TRP A 217 -11.87 18.62 15.23
C TRP A 217 -11.30 18.62 16.64
N GLU A 218 -9.99 18.77 16.76
CA GLU A 218 -9.27 19.06 18.00
C GLU A 218 -8.44 20.32 17.80
N TRP A 219 -8.70 21.32 18.63
CA TRP A 219 -7.98 22.58 18.66
C TRP A 219 -7.12 22.68 19.91
N GLU A 220 -5.87 23.07 19.73
CA GLU A 220 -4.96 23.43 20.82
C GLU A 220 -4.41 24.84 20.59
N PHE A 221 -4.40 25.67 21.64
CA PHE A 221 -4.02 27.08 21.53
C PHE A 221 -2.64 27.39 22.14
N GLY A 222 -1.81 26.36 22.31
CA GLY A 222 -0.45 26.45 22.84
C GLY A 222 -0.37 26.68 24.35
N THR A 223 0.85 26.71 24.88
CA THR A 223 1.13 26.89 26.31
C THR A 223 0.60 28.25 26.80
N ASN A 224 -0.15 28.25 27.91
CA ASN A 224 -0.84 29.43 28.47
C ASN A 224 -1.90 30.05 27.55
N GLY A 225 -2.29 29.35 26.47
CA GLY A 225 -3.43 29.73 25.65
C GLY A 225 -4.76 29.36 26.33
N PRO A 226 -5.90 29.68 25.68
CA PRO A 226 -7.21 29.20 26.07
C PRO A 226 -7.28 27.66 26.14
N PRO A 227 -8.29 27.10 26.84
CA PRO A 227 -8.54 25.66 26.83
C PRO A 227 -8.76 25.13 25.42
N ALA A 228 -8.40 23.86 25.19
CA ALA A 228 -8.66 23.18 23.93
C ALA A 228 -10.16 23.20 23.56
N SER A 229 -10.47 23.13 22.26
CA SER A 229 -11.84 23.08 21.75
C SER A 229 -12.04 21.94 20.74
N THR A 230 -13.29 21.50 20.61
CA THR A 230 -13.74 20.55 19.59
C THR A 230 -14.77 21.16 18.63
N ASP A 231 -15.04 22.46 18.76
CA ASP A 231 -16.01 23.15 17.94
C ASP A 231 -15.54 23.22 16.48
N GLU A 232 -16.48 23.26 15.54
CA GLU A 232 -16.14 23.45 14.13
C GLU A 232 -15.49 24.83 13.91
N HIS A 233 -16.05 25.88 14.52
CA HIS A 233 -15.57 27.24 14.40
C HIS A 233 -15.38 27.85 15.80
N PRO A 234 -14.29 27.52 16.52
CA PRO A 234 -14.13 28.01 17.88
C PRO A 234 -13.89 29.51 17.90
N GLU A 235 -14.40 30.14 18.94
CA GLU A 235 -14.11 31.52 19.30
C GLU A 235 -13.29 31.53 20.58
N VAL A 236 -12.17 32.24 20.57
CA VAL A 236 -11.19 32.20 21.66
C VAL A 236 -10.75 33.59 22.07
N THR A 237 -10.35 33.72 23.34
CA THR A 237 -9.83 34.97 23.91
C THR A 237 -8.54 34.70 24.70
N PHE A 238 -7.46 35.37 24.32
CA PHE A 238 -6.17 35.27 24.99
C PHE A 238 -6.05 36.34 26.09
N ILE A 239 -5.77 35.92 27.32
CA ILE A 239 -5.71 36.80 28.50
C ILE A 239 -4.31 37.34 28.83
N ALA A 240 -3.30 36.95 28.05
CA ALA A 240 -1.93 37.40 28.20
C ALA A 240 -1.30 37.70 26.83
N ALA A 241 -0.38 38.66 26.81
CA ALA A 241 0.38 38.96 25.60
C ALA A 241 1.41 37.84 25.35
N GLY A 242 1.64 37.50 24.08
CA GLY A 242 2.54 36.40 23.72
C GLY A 242 2.39 35.93 22.28
N ASN A 243 3.18 34.92 21.92
CA ASN A 243 3.05 34.19 20.66
C ASN A 243 2.46 32.81 20.95
N TYR A 244 1.34 32.49 20.32
CA TYR A 244 0.58 31.26 20.55
C TYR A 244 0.60 30.39 19.30
N ALA A 245 0.93 29.12 19.45
CA ALA A 245 0.81 28.13 18.39
C ALA A 245 -0.61 27.57 18.39
N ILE A 246 -1.42 27.98 17.43
CA ILE A 246 -2.78 27.47 17.24
C ILE A 246 -2.70 26.27 16.32
N THR A 247 -3.08 25.10 16.82
CA THR A 247 -3.02 23.82 16.11
C THR A 247 -4.41 23.24 15.94
N LEU A 248 -4.74 22.84 14.72
CA LEU A 248 -5.94 22.08 14.38
C LEU A 248 -5.55 20.68 13.92
N ILE A 249 -6.18 19.67 14.50
CA ILE A 249 -6.22 18.30 13.99
C ILE A 249 -7.65 17.98 13.57
N ALA A 250 -7.84 17.65 12.30
CA ALA A 250 -9.12 17.20 11.77
C ALA A 250 -9.17 15.66 11.79
N LYS A 251 -10.34 15.10 12.05
CA LYS A 251 -10.54 13.65 12.20
C LYS A 251 -11.70 13.14 11.37
N LYS A 252 -11.62 11.86 11.01
CA LYS A 252 -12.71 11.10 10.39
C LYS A 252 -12.68 9.66 10.90
N GLY A 253 -13.60 9.30 11.79
CA GLY A 253 -13.53 8.04 12.54
C GLY A 253 -12.17 7.88 13.24
N ALA A 254 -11.42 6.83 12.90
CA ALA A 254 -10.08 6.57 13.47
C ALA A 254 -8.94 7.36 12.79
N LEU A 255 -9.20 8.02 11.66
CA LEU A 255 -8.19 8.76 10.91
C LEU A 255 -7.95 10.15 11.53
N ARG A 256 -6.69 10.58 11.53
CA ARG A 256 -6.24 11.91 11.97
C ARG A 256 -5.48 12.59 10.84
N SER A 257 -5.69 13.89 10.66
CA SER A 257 -4.93 14.68 9.72
C SER A 257 -3.51 14.93 10.24
N VAL A 258 -2.60 15.30 9.33
CA VAL A 258 -1.42 16.06 9.75
C VAL A 258 -1.91 17.35 10.44
N PRO A 259 -1.32 17.77 11.57
CA PRO A 259 -1.75 19.00 12.24
C PRO A 259 -1.49 20.23 11.36
N LYS A 260 -2.45 21.16 11.34
CA LYS A 260 -2.24 22.50 10.78
C LYS A 260 -1.93 23.44 11.94
N THR A 261 -0.78 24.09 11.91
CA THR A 261 -0.39 25.07 12.94
C THR A 261 -0.13 26.44 12.33
N ILE A 262 -0.59 27.49 13.03
CA ILE A 262 -0.18 28.88 12.78
C ILE A 262 0.32 29.50 14.07
N THR A 263 1.18 30.51 13.96
CA THR A 263 1.60 31.32 15.11
C THR A 263 0.81 32.62 15.12
N LEU A 264 0.11 32.89 16.22
CA LEU A 264 -0.64 34.13 16.44
C LEU A 264 0.03 34.98 17.51
N LYS A 265 0.27 36.25 17.22
CA LYS A 265 0.81 37.21 18.19
C LYS A 265 -0.31 38.01 18.84
N ILE A 266 -0.36 37.99 20.17
CA ILE A 266 -1.25 38.79 21.00
C ILE A 266 -0.44 39.90 21.67
N ASN A 267 -0.87 41.13 21.49
CA ASN A 267 -0.21 42.32 22.01
C ASN A 267 -0.91 42.78 23.30
N PRO A 268 -0.21 43.52 24.17
CA PRO A 268 -0.82 44.14 25.36
C PRO A 268 -2.04 45.01 25.02
#